data_AF-A0A5C3KZI3-F1
#
_entry.id   AF-A0A5C3KZI3-F1
#
_cell.length_a   1.000
_cell.length_b   1.000
_cell.length_c   1.000
_cell.angle_alpha   90.00
_cell.angle_beta   90.00
_cell.angle_gamma   90.00
#
_symmetry.space_group_name_H-M   'P 1'
#
loop_
_entity.id
_entity.type
_entity.pdbx_description
1 polymer ?
#
loop_
_entity_poly.entity_id
_entity_poly.type
_entity_poly.pdbx_seq_one_letter_code
_entity_poly.pdbx_strand_id
1 'polypeptide(L)'
;MFKFDFDIDDADEEIEQIVPKSTEASTHDQPVHPQLPFQEHPISQFLDALPLKISYSPLTVPVSSTSKTITLLRRDLFDARFQLISTGDDDLQDSKDPEAELGPEKDHDSLLSYLDTPSDLLPGVYEGGLKTWECSLDLVEYLENAKLFATYQGKRVLELGCGTAMPSLYILQQLLFGSQNTNSEPTEIHLQDYNESVLSLMTLPNLILTWYASPASQSYRQSLEKEEEEDSEEPQQDEVTITDELKAAFLSSLKDRHISLRFFSGSWETFDLEHTEGNYDLILTSETIYRTESLGPLTRILEDGCTESLSQKVSKLALADAQGRTGTATGAVVLVAAKVLYFGVGGGISEFVEFISKTKPGRKGRVDTVLDKITGVGRRVLRIHWI
;
A
#
# COMPACT_ATOMS: atom_id res chain seq x y z
N MET A 1 -44.80 16.40 25.73
CA MET A 1 -44.88 17.25 24.51
C MET A 1 -43.85 18.35 24.70
N PHE A 2 -42.63 18.10 24.24
CA PHE A 2 -41.53 19.05 24.35
C PHE A 2 -41.57 19.97 23.14
N LYS A 3 -41.54 21.28 23.39
CA LYS A 3 -41.53 22.34 22.39
C LYS A 3 -40.16 23.01 22.49
N PHE A 4 -39.39 22.94 21.41
CA PHE A 4 -38.14 23.68 21.24
C PHE A 4 -38.48 25.09 20.76
N ASP A 5 -38.06 26.11 21.49
CA ASP A 5 -37.90 27.47 20.98
C ASP A 5 -36.39 27.70 20.80
N PHE A 6 -36.01 28.00 19.55
CA PHE A 6 -34.66 28.46 19.19
C PHE A 6 -34.68 29.99 19.25
N ASP A 7 -33.94 30.57 20.19
CA ASP A 7 -33.42 31.94 20.06
C ASP A 7 -31.93 31.83 19.73
N ILE A 8 -31.59 32.27 18.52
CA ILE A 8 -30.23 32.51 18.05
C ILE A 8 -29.92 33.95 18.48
N ASP A 9 -29.04 34.12 19.46
CA ASP A 9 -28.36 35.40 19.68
C ASP A 9 -26.93 35.29 19.15
N ASP A 10 -26.68 36.08 18.11
CA ASP A 10 -25.37 36.42 17.58
C ASP A 10 -24.54 37.07 18.70
N ALA A 11 -23.46 36.40 19.11
CA ALA A 11 -22.40 37.00 19.88
C ALA A 11 -21.07 36.69 19.18
N ASP A 12 -20.55 37.72 18.51
CA ASP A 12 -19.18 37.83 18.03
C ASP A 12 -18.21 37.61 19.20
N GLU A 13 -17.59 36.42 19.29
CA GLU A 13 -16.40 36.20 20.10
C GLU A 13 -15.17 36.27 19.19
N GLU A 14 -14.41 37.35 19.33
CA GLU A 14 -13.09 37.54 18.73
C GLU A 14 -12.16 36.39 19.10
N ILE A 15 -11.82 35.53 18.13
CA ILE A 15 -10.76 34.54 18.28
C ILE A 15 -9.42 35.30 18.23
N GLU A 16 -8.85 35.60 19.40
CA GLU A 16 -7.46 36.05 19.48
C GLU A 16 -6.54 34.95 18.94
N GLN A 17 -5.97 35.21 17.76
CA GLN A 17 -4.91 34.40 17.17
C GLN A 17 -3.66 34.50 18.06
N ILE A 18 -3.42 33.46 18.86
CA ILE A 18 -2.12 33.25 19.52
C ILE A 18 -1.14 32.79 18.43
N VAL A 19 -0.50 33.77 17.78
CA VAL A 19 0.66 33.54 16.92
C VAL A 19 1.85 33.19 17.83
N PRO A 20 2.47 32.01 17.73
CA PRO A 20 3.71 31.75 18.44
C PRO A 20 4.79 32.69 17.89
N LYS A 21 5.38 33.51 18.75
CA LYS A 21 6.54 34.33 18.41
C LYS A 21 7.65 33.41 17.89
N SER A 22 8.20 33.76 16.73
CA SER A 22 9.38 33.15 16.15
C SER A 22 10.58 33.31 17.09
N THR A 23 10.87 32.27 17.85
CA THR A 23 12.18 32.09 18.49
C THR A 23 13.16 31.56 17.45
N GLU A 24 14.32 32.21 17.41
CA GLU A 24 15.43 31.97 16.49
C GLU A 24 15.81 30.48 16.42
N ALA A 25 16.16 30.04 15.21
CA ALA A 25 16.56 28.68 14.91
C ALA A 25 17.77 28.25 15.75
N SER A 26 17.53 27.48 16.80
CA SER A 26 18.54 26.61 17.38
C SER A 26 18.67 25.36 16.50
N THR A 27 19.89 25.06 16.08
CA THR A 27 20.27 23.77 15.49
C THR A 27 20.09 22.69 16.55
N HIS A 28 18.89 22.16 16.69
CA HIS A 28 18.66 20.91 17.41
C HIS A 28 18.97 19.76 16.45
N ASP A 29 20.00 18.99 16.78
CA ASP A 29 20.13 17.61 16.33
C ASP A 29 18.81 16.90 16.64
N GLN A 30 18.05 16.57 15.58
CA GLN A 30 16.89 15.71 15.69
C GLN A 30 17.36 14.34 16.18
N PRO A 31 16.65 13.70 17.12
CA PRO A 31 17.00 12.35 17.54
C PRO A 31 17.00 11.41 16.33
N VAL A 32 18.11 10.71 16.12
CA VAL A 32 18.21 9.67 15.08
C VAL A 32 17.27 8.54 15.50
N HIS A 33 16.09 8.50 14.88
CA HIS A 33 15.14 7.41 15.10
C HIS A 33 15.77 6.09 14.63
N PRO A 34 15.70 5.01 15.43
CA PRO A 34 16.23 3.71 15.04
C PRO A 34 15.53 3.24 13.75
N GLN A 35 16.31 2.95 12.72
CA GLN A 35 15.78 2.48 11.44
C GLN A 35 15.48 0.98 11.55
N LEU A 36 14.21 0.60 11.33
CA LEU A 36 13.86 -0.83 11.25
C LEU A 36 14.62 -1.50 10.10
N PRO A 37 15.24 -2.67 10.34
CA PRO A 37 15.94 -3.41 9.30
C PRO A 37 14.96 -3.95 8.27
N PHE A 38 15.41 -4.05 7.03
CA PHE A 38 14.70 -4.76 5.99
C PHE A 38 14.54 -6.23 6.36
N GLN A 39 13.32 -6.75 6.22
CA GLN A 39 13.00 -8.15 6.47
C GLN A 39 12.00 -8.65 5.43
N GLU A 40 12.28 -9.81 4.82
CA GLU A 40 11.29 -10.53 4.02
C GLU A 40 10.52 -11.51 4.90
N HIS A 41 9.20 -11.57 4.71
CA HIS A 41 8.30 -12.44 5.45
C HIS A 41 7.66 -13.48 4.52
N PRO A 42 7.73 -14.78 4.86
CA PRO A 42 7.03 -15.80 4.09
C PRO A 42 5.52 -15.64 4.26
N ILE A 43 4.77 -15.83 3.18
CA ILE A 43 3.29 -15.71 3.21
C ILE A 43 2.64 -16.63 4.27
N SER A 44 3.25 -17.78 4.57
CA SER A 44 2.77 -18.71 5.60
C SER A 44 2.71 -18.08 6.99
N GLN A 45 3.70 -17.25 7.35
CA GLN A 45 3.72 -16.56 8.64
C GLN A 45 2.47 -15.71 8.85
N PHE A 46 2.08 -14.95 7.82
CA PHE A 46 0.88 -14.11 7.90
C PHE A 46 -0.42 -14.91 7.76
N LEU A 47 -0.42 -16.01 7.00
CA LEU A 47 -1.58 -16.91 6.93
C LEU A 47 -1.87 -17.59 8.28
N ASP A 48 -0.84 -17.90 9.06
CA ASP A 48 -0.95 -18.51 10.38
C ASP A 48 -1.46 -17.49 11.43
N ALA A 49 -1.20 -16.20 11.21
CA ALA A 49 -1.64 -15.10 12.07
C ALA A 49 -3.08 -14.61 11.80
N LEU A 50 -3.78 -15.14 10.78
CA LEU A 50 -5.14 -14.71 10.46
C LEU A 50 -6.16 -15.14 11.53
N PRO A 51 -7.15 -14.29 11.86
CA PRO A 51 -8.25 -14.69 12.72
C PRO A 51 -9.19 -15.64 11.98
N LEU A 52 -10.03 -16.36 12.73
CA LEU A 52 -11.02 -17.30 12.17
C LEU A 52 -12.08 -16.64 11.28
N LYS A 53 -12.35 -15.35 11.49
CA LYS A 53 -13.31 -14.57 10.71
C LYS A 53 -12.73 -13.19 10.44
N ILE A 54 -13.06 -12.66 9.27
CA ILE A 54 -12.69 -11.31 8.85
C ILE A 54 -13.94 -10.60 8.35
N SER A 55 -14.29 -9.48 8.97
CA SER A 55 -15.26 -8.53 8.41
C SER A 55 -14.61 -7.61 7.36
N TYR A 56 -15.34 -7.35 6.29
CA TYR A 56 -14.87 -6.50 5.19
C TYR A 56 -15.98 -5.60 4.63
N SER A 57 -15.55 -4.51 4.01
CA SER A 57 -16.45 -3.58 3.32
C SER A 57 -15.99 -3.36 1.87
N PRO A 58 -16.93 -3.20 0.91
CA PRO A 58 -16.59 -2.84 -0.46
C PRO A 58 -16.15 -1.38 -0.53
N LEU A 59 -14.97 -1.14 -1.11
CA LEU A 59 -14.47 0.19 -1.44
C LEU A 59 -14.62 0.46 -2.93
N THR A 60 -15.22 1.61 -3.24
CA THR A 60 -15.65 1.96 -4.59
C THR A 60 -14.81 3.11 -5.14
N VAL A 61 -14.11 2.87 -6.25
CA VAL A 61 -13.28 3.88 -6.93
C VAL A 61 -14.00 4.31 -8.22
N PRO A 62 -14.55 5.55 -8.26
CA PRO A 62 -15.15 6.09 -9.48
C PRO A 62 -14.04 6.46 -10.47
N VAL A 63 -14.23 6.10 -11.74
CA VAL A 63 -13.24 6.36 -12.79
C VAL A 63 -13.68 7.58 -13.59
N SER A 64 -13.14 8.77 -13.33
CA SER A 64 -13.73 10.05 -13.81
C SER A 64 -13.94 10.13 -15.34
N SER A 65 -13.13 9.43 -16.14
CA SER A 65 -13.24 9.41 -17.61
C SER A 65 -14.25 8.40 -18.17
N THR A 66 -14.84 7.55 -17.35
CA THR A 66 -15.82 6.54 -17.78
C THR A 66 -16.97 6.45 -16.78
N SER A 67 -18.11 5.87 -17.17
CA SER A 67 -19.16 5.50 -16.19
C SER A 67 -18.85 4.19 -15.45
N LYS A 68 -17.60 3.71 -15.53
CA LYS A 68 -17.16 2.49 -14.88
C LYS A 68 -16.76 2.78 -13.43
N THR A 69 -17.01 1.79 -12.61
CA THR A 69 -16.67 1.79 -11.19
C THR A 69 -15.83 0.56 -10.90
N ILE A 70 -14.76 0.73 -10.12
CA ILE A 70 -13.97 -0.38 -9.60
C ILE A 70 -14.38 -0.62 -8.16
N THR A 71 -14.67 -1.87 -7.82
CA THR A 71 -14.96 -2.28 -6.45
C THR A 71 -13.85 -3.20 -5.97
N LEU A 72 -13.25 -2.86 -4.84
CA LEU A 72 -12.22 -3.63 -4.16
C LEU A 72 -12.69 -3.91 -2.74
N LEU A 73 -12.65 -5.16 -2.30
CA LEU A 73 -12.98 -5.50 -0.92
C LEU A 73 -11.80 -5.15 -0.02
N ARG A 74 -12.11 -4.58 1.13
CA ARG A 74 -11.12 -4.17 2.12
C ARG A 74 -11.58 -4.64 3.50
N ARG A 75 -10.70 -5.31 4.23
CA ARG A 75 -10.88 -5.64 5.64
C ARG A 75 -11.22 -4.40 6.43
N ASP A 76 -12.17 -4.51 7.34
CA ASP A 76 -12.57 -3.39 8.15
C ASP A 76 -11.59 -3.09 9.28
N LEU A 77 -11.42 -1.78 9.55
CA LEU A 77 -10.45 -1.34 10.55
C LEU A 77 -10.87 -1.79 11.96
N PHE A 78 -12.18 -1.83 12.23
CA PHE A 78 -12.68 -2.32 13.52
C PHE A 78 -12.36 -3.82 13.72
N ASP A 79 -12.33 -4.60 12.63
CA ASP A 79 -12.03 -6.03 12.66
C ASP A 79 -10.55 -6.26 12.97
N ALA A 80 -9.65 -5.54 12.30
CA ALA A 80 -8.22 -5.54 12.63
C ALA A 80 -7.95 -5.09 14.07
N ARG A 81 -8.69 -4.07 14.55
CA ARG A 81 -8.64 -3.62 15.95
C ARG A 81 -9.08 -4.71 16.93
N PHE A 82 -10.16 -5.39 16.61
CA PHE A 82 -10.65 -6.49 17.44
C PHE A 82 -9.63 -7.63 17.52
N GLN A 83 -9.00 -7.98 16.39
CA GLN A 83 -7.91 -8.95 16.38
C GLN A 83 -6.80 -8.57 17.36
N LEU A 84 -6.26 -7.36 17.27
CA LEU A 84 -5.21 -6.85 18.17
C LEU A 84 -5.59 -6.97 19.65
N ILE A 85 -6.81 -6.53 20.00
CA ILE A 85 -7.32 -6.63 21.37
C ILE A 85 -7.45 -8.09 21.82
N SER A 86 -7.86 -8.98 20.92
CA SER A 86 -8.10 -10.39 21.24
C SER A 86 -6.82 -11.21 21.40
N THR A 87 -5.77 -10.87 20.65
CA THR A 87 -4.48 -11.58 20.70
C THR A 87 -3.53 -10.99 21.75
N GLY A 88 -3.76 -9.73 22.15
CA GLY A 88 -2.80 -8.98 22.98
C GLY A 88 -1.49 -8.71 22.24
N ASP A 89 -1.53 -8.72 20.92
CA ASP A 89 -0.38 -8.53 20.02
C ASP A 89 -0.41 -7.10 19.46
N ASP A 90 -0.49 -6.12 20.36
CA ASP A 90 -0.52 -4.70 20.04
C ASP A 90 0.84 -4.03 20.15
N ASP A 91 1.90 -4.81 20.34
CA ASP A 91 3.26 -4.32 20.41
C ASP A 91 3.76 -3.90 19.01
N LEU A 92 4.17 -2.64 18.88
CA LEU A 92 4.77 -2.14 17.65
C LEU A 92 6.21 -2.63 17.44
N GLN A 93 6.81 -3.22 18.47
CA GLN A 93 8.18 -3.69 18.47
C GLN A 93 8.24 -5.07 19.13
N ASP A 94 8.72 -6.03 18.36
CA ASP A 94 9.12 -7.35 18.83
C ASP A 94 10.43 -7.18 19.65
N SER A 95 10.34 -6.52 20.81
CA SER A 95 11.49 -6.27 21.68
C SER A 95 11.93 -7.60 22.30
N LYS A 96 12.74 -8.35 21.57
CA LYS A 96 13.40 -9.58 22.04
C LYS A 96 14.51 -9.32 23.07
N ASP A 97 14.37 -8.27 23.89
CA ASP A 97 15.26 -7.96 25.00
C ASP A 97 14.58 -8.34 26.32
N PRO A 98 14.76 -9.58 26.82
CA PRO A 98 14.18 -10.03 28.08
C PRO A 98 14.72 -9.31 29.33
N GLU A 99 15.66 -8.37 29.17
CA GLU A 99 16.21 -7.55 30.27
C GLU A 99 15.53 -6.18 30.41
N ALA A 100 14.61 -5.80 29.51
CA ALA A 100 13.89 -4.52 29.56
C ALA A 100 12.70 -4.49 30.54
N GLU A 101 12.27 -5.65 31.07
CA GLU A 101 11.07 -5.78 31.92
C GLU A 101 11.22 -5.26 33.38
N LEU A 102 12.37 -4.72 33.78
CA LEU A 102 12.65 -4.33 35.17
C LEU A 102 12.82 -2.81 35.40
N GLY A 103 12.33 -1.98 34.48
CA GLY A 103 12.22 -0.52 34.65
C GLY A 103 10.84 -0.07 35.14
N PRO A 104 10.70 1.11 35.78
CA PRO A 104 9.38 1.67 36.08
C PRO A 104 8.62 1.91 34.76
N GLU A 105 7.33 1.57 34.75
CA GLU A 105 6.38 1.68 33.63
C GLU A 105 6.79 2.78 32.64
N LYS A 106 7.49 2.40 31.56
CA LYS A 106 7.48 3.18 30.33
C LYS A 106 6.13 2.92 29.70
N ASP A 107 5.39 3.97 29.34
CA ASP A 107 4.20 3.87 28.50
C ASP A 107 4.48 2.86 27.37
N HIS A 108 3.80 1.72 27.38
CA HIS A 108 3.97 0.72 26.34
C HIS A 108 3.48 1.35 25.03
N ASP A 109 4.37 1.50 24.04
CA ASP A 109 4.04 2.00 22.71
C ASP A 109 3.16 0.97 21.98
N SER A 110 1.87 0.95 22.32
CA SER A 110 0.87 0.03 21.77
C SER A 110 0.27 0.61 20.49
N LEU A 111 0.16 -0.21 19.45
CA LEU A 111 -0.52 0.10 18.18
C LEU A 111 -1.97 0.57 18.41
N LEU A 112 -2.63 0.06 19.46
CA LEU A 112 -3.99 0.48 19.81
C LEU A 112 -4.05 1.94 20.28
N SER A 113 -3.04 2.41 21.03
CA SER A 113 -2.97 3.81 21.47
C SER A 113 -2.90 4.79 20.29
N TYR A 114 -2.25 4.35 19.21
CA TYR A 114 -2.06 5.16 18.00
C TYR A 114 -3.27 5.17 17.08
N LEU A 115 -4.05 4.09 17.10
CA LEU A 115 -5.33 4.04 16.41
C LEU A 115 -6.38 5.00 16.99
N ASP A 116 -6.19 5.45 18.24
CA ASP A 116 -7.05 6.44 18.90
C ASP A 116 -6.53 7.88 18.77
N THR A 117 -5.33 8.06 18.24
CA THR A 117 -4.75 9.39 17.99
C THR A 117 -5.32 9.99 16.69
N PRO A 118 -5.55 11.31 16.61
CA PRO A 118 -6.02 11.95 15.37
C PRO A 118 -5.00 11.92 14.22
N SER A 119 -3.71 11.75 14.56
CA SER A 119 -2.61 11.60 13.60
C SER A 119 -2.42 10.13 13.25
N ASP A 120 -2.46 9.82 11.95
CA ASP A 120 -2.20 8.49 11.43
C ASP A 120 -0.72 8.15 11.29
N LEU A 121 0.18 9.06 11.70
CA LEU A 121 1.63 8.95 11.52
C LEU A 121 2.39 9.25 12.81
N LEU A 122 3.41 8.43 13.05
CA LEU A 122 4.45 8.57 14.05
C LEU A 122 5.81 8.19 13.46
N PRO A 123 6.65 9.20 13.15
CA PRO A 123 7.91 8.99 12.49
C PRO A 123 8.82 7.94 13.17
N GLY A 124 9.20 6.91 12.41
CA GLY A 124 10.13 5.87 12.86
C GLY A 124 9.53 4.86 13.83
N VAL A 125 8.21 4.88 14.05
CA VAL A 125 7.51 3.97 14.97
C VAL A 125 6.29 3.36 14.27
N TYR A 126 5.39 4.20 13.75
CA TYR A 126 4.22 3.78 13.01
C TYR A 126 3.95 4.73 11.84
N GLU A 127 4.14 4.26 10.62
CA GLU A 127 4.06 5.10 9.42
C GLU A 127 2.67 5.06 8.76
N GLY A 128 1.65 4.72 9.55
CA GLY A 128 0.29 4.55 9.08
C GLY A 128 0.04 3.17 8.47
N GLY A 129 -0.83 3.10 7.46
CA GLY A 129 -1.08 1.88 6.70
C GLY A 129 -2.29 1.05 7.13
N LEU A 130 -2.79 1.19 8.37
CA LEU A 130 -4.04 0.52 8.77
C LEU A 130 -5.29 1.17 8.17
N LYS A 131 -5.23 2.48 7.90
CA LYS A 131 -6.27 3.22 7.17
C LYS A 131 -5.93 3.26 5.68
N THR A 132 -6.97 3.30 4.85
CA THR A 132 -6.80 3.56 3.41
C THR A 132 -6.71 5.05 3.16
N TRP A 133 -5.61 5.46 2.53
CA TRP A 133 -5.36 6.86 2.18
C TRP A 133 -5.91 7.18 0.78
N GLU A 134 -6.42 8.39 0.57
CA GLU A 134 -7.15 8.76 -0.65
C GLU A 134 -6.29 8.66 -1.92
N CYS A 135 -4.99 8.99 -1.84
CA CYS A 135 -4.12 8.91 -3.01
C CYS A 135 -3.93 7.48 -3.54
N SER A 136 -4.11 6.46 -2.70
CA SER A 136 -4.09 5.07 -3.17
C SER A 136 -5.24 4.78 -4.14
N LEU A 137 -6.40 5.42 -3.93
CA LEU A 137 -7.57 5.31 -4.80
C LEU A 137 -7.41 6.14 -6.08
N ASP A 138 -6.80 7.32 -5.98
CA ASP A 138 -6.43 8.13 -7.15
C ASP A 138 -5.47 7.33 -8.06
N LEU A 139 -4.56 6.54 -7.47
CA LEU A 139 -3.64 5.69 -8.22
C LEU A 139 -4.39 4.54 -8.92
N VAL A 140 -5.35 3.89 -8.26
CA VAL A 140 -6.23 2.87 -8.86
C VAL A 140 -7.02 3.45 -10.05
N GLU A 141 -7.60 4.64 -9.90
CA GLU A 141 -8.29 5.33 -10.99
C GLU A 141 -7.36 5.60 -12.17
N TYR A 142 -6.14 6.07 -11.91
CA TYR A 142 -5.15 6.29 -12.96
C TYR A 142 -4.78 4.99 -13.67
N LEU A 143 -4.51 3.90 -12.94
CA LEU A 143 -4.17 2.59 -13.52
C LEU A 143 -5.28 2.07 -14.45
N GLU A 144 -6.54 2.26 -14.08
CA GLU A 144 -7.68 1.89 -14.91
C GLU A 144 -7.77 2.71 -16.18
N ASN A 145 -7.54 4.02 -16.10
CA ASN A 145 -7.64 4.91 -17.25
C ASN A 145 -6.46 4.77 -18.21
N ALA A 146 -5.26 4.67 -17.65
CA ALA A 146 -4.03 4.64 -18.43
C ALA A 146 -3.83 3.30 -19.13
N LYS A 147 -4.39 2.20 -18.59
CA LYS A 147 -4.20 0.83 -19.11
C LYS A 147 -2.73 0.58 -19.49
N LEU A 148 -1.85 0.83 -18.52
CA LEU A 148 -0.39 0.89 -18.72
C LEU A 148 0.18 -0.31 -19.48
N PHE A 149 -0.41 -1.48 -19.24
CA PHE A 149 -0.07 -2.72 -19.91
C PHE A 149 -1.33 -3.37 -20.48
N ALA A 150 -1.17 -4.10 -21.59
CA ALA A 150 -2.23 -4.96 -22.11
C ALA A 150 -2.62 -6.08 -21.11
N THR A 151 -1.64 -6.52 -20.31
CA THR A 151 -1.80 -7.47 -19.21
C THR A 151 -0.69 -7.26 -18.18
N TYR A 152 -0.98 -7.55 -16.91
CA TYR A 152 0.00 -7.59 -15.82
C TYR A 152 0.69 -8.98 -15.71
N GLN A 153 0.33 -9.96 -16.55
CA GLN A 153 0.99 -11.27 -16.58
C GLN A 153 2.48 -11.14 -16.96
N GLY A 154 3.34 -11.84 -16.21
CA GLY A 154 4.80 -11.80 -16.36
C GLY A 154 5.45 -10.48 -15.96
N LYS A 155 4.75 -9.64 -15.18
CA LYS A 155 5.26 -8.36 -14.70
C LYS A 155 5.79 -8.47 -13.28
N ARG A 156 6.81 -7.67 -12.99
CA ARG A 156 7.30 -7.45 -11.62
C ARG A 156 6.83 -6.09 -11.12
N VAL A 157 6.01 -6.11 -10.09
CA VAL A 157 5.36 -4.93 -9.51
C VAL A 157 5.85 -4.75 -8.08
N LEU A 158 6.25 -3.53 -7.72
CA LEU A 158 6.58 -3.15 -6.34
C LEU A 158 5.62 -2.06 -5.87
N GLU A 159 5.01 -2.24 -4.71
CA GLU A 159 4.30 -1.19 -4.00
C GLU A 159 5.05 -0.85 -2.70
N LEU A 160 5.57 0.38 -2.61
CA LEU A 160 6.29 0.90 -1.44
C LEU A 160 5.33 1.67 -0.53
N GLY A 161 5.39 1.39 0.77
CA GLY A 161 4.43 1.91 1.75
C GLY A 161 3.01 1.45 1.41
N CYS A 162 2.82 0.14 1.26
CA CYS A 162 1.61 -0.41 0.66
C CYS A 162 0.36 -0.27 1.54
N GLY A 163 0.47 -0.24 2.87
CA GLY A 163 -0.70 -0.13 3.75
C GLY A 163 -1.79 -1.16 3.44
N THR A 164 -2.99 -0.68 3.10
CA THR A 164 -4.11 -1.53 2.67
C THR A 164 -4.00 -2.06 1.23
N ALA A 165 -2.95 -1.68 0.51
CA ALA A 165 -2.49 -2.19 -0.78
C ALA A 165 -3.42 -1.99 -1.97
N MET A 166 -4.30 -0.98 -1.93
CA MET A 166 -5.33 -0.75 -2.97
C MET A 166 -4.82 -0.81 -4.43
N PRO A 167 -3.67 -0.21 -4.80
CA PRO A 167 -3.09 -0.34 -6.14
C PRO A 167 -2.73 -1.78 -6.48
N SER A 168 -2.07 -2.52 -5.58
CA SER A 168 -1.77 -3.95 -5.76
C SER A 168 -3.04 -4.81 -5.81
N LEU A 169 -4.07 -4.50 -5.02
CA LEU A 169 -5.36 -5.21 -5.09
C LEU A 169 -6.00 -5.05 -6.46
N TYR A 170 -5.96 -3.84 -7.04
CA TYR A 170 -6.45 -3.61 -8.40
C TYR A 170 -5.68 -4.47 -9.42
N ILE A 171 -4.34 -4.51 -9.32
CA ILE A 171 -3.50 -5.32 -10.22
C ILE A 171 -3.82 -6.81 -10.06
N LEU A 172 -3.89 -7.30 -8.82
CA LEU A 172 -4.25 -8.68 -8.51
C LEU A 172 -5.65 -9.02 -9.05
N GLN A 173 -6.62 -8.12 -8.90
CA GLN A 173 -7.96 -8.28 -9.48
C GLN A 173 -7.89 -8.44 -11.01
N GLN A 174 -7.11 -7.62 -11.72
CA GLN A 174 -6.96 -7.78 -13.18
C GLN A 174 -6.36 -9.15 -13.55
N LEU A 175 -5.39 -9.65 -12.78
CA LEU A 175 -4.77 -10.96 -13.01
C LEU A 175 -5.75 -12.12 -12.74
N LEU A 176 -6.57 -12.01 -11.71
CA LEU A 176 -7.52 -13.04 -11.30
C LEU A 176 -8.76 -13.14 -12.20
N PHE A 177 -9.16 -12.01 -12.80
CA PHE A 177 -10.26 -11.93 -13.77
C PHE A 177 -9.80 -12.27 -15.20
N GLY A 178 -8.50 -12.20 -15.46
CA GLY A 178 -7.90 -12.60 -16.73
C GLY A 178 -7.94 -14.11 -16.97
N SER A 179 -7.80 -14.51 -18.23
CA SER A 179 -7.66 -15.93 -18.58
C SER A 179 -6.34 -16.50 -18.08
N GLN A 180 -6.38 -17.78 -17.67
CA GLN A 180 -5.17 -18.53 -17.36
C GLN A 180 -4.26 -18.58 -18.59
N ASN A 181 -3.01 -18.13 -18.42
CA ASN A 181 -1.98 -18.32 -19.44
C ASN A 181 -0.76 -18.95 -18.77
N THR A 182 -0.68 -20.27 -18.83
CA THR A 182 0.39 -21.04 -18.19
C THR A 182 1.72 -20.98 -18.93
N ASN A 183 1.78 -20.27 -20.08
CA ASN A 183 2.99 -20.09 -20.87
C ASN A 183 3.68 -18.73 -20.63
N SER A 184 3.17 -17.89 -19.74
CA SER A 184 3.81 -16.62 -19.39
C SER A 184 4.85 -16.82 -18.28
N GLU A 185 5.85 -15.94 -18.26
CA GLU A 185 6.73 -15.76 -17.11
C GLU A 185 5.91 -15.51 -15.83
N PRO A 186 6.42 -15.88 -14.64
CA PRO A 186 5.77 -15.58 -13.38
C PRO A 186 5.52 -14.08 -13.19
N THR A 187 4.35 -13.73 -12.65
CA THR A 187 4.08 -12.38 -12.16
C THR A 187 4.52 -12.30 -10.70
N GLU A 188 5.28 -11.27 -10.34
CA GLU A 188 5.66 -10.98 -8.97
C GLU A 188 5.04 -9.68 -8.50
N ILE A 189 4.36 -9.71 -7.36
CA ILE A 189 3.85 -8.52 -6.67
C ILE A 189 4.56 -8.44 -5.32
N HIS A 190 5.38 -7.41 -5.18
CA HIS A 190 6.15 -7.12 -3.98
C HIS A 190 5.44 -6.03 -3.19
N LEU A 191 5.10 -6.33 -1.94
CA LEU A 191 4.39 -5.42 -1.04
C LEU A 191 5.32 -5.08 0.10
N GLN A 192 5.66 -3.79 0.21
CA GLN A 192 6.55 -3.30 1.24
C GLN A 192 5.82 -2.29 2.12
N ASP A 193 5.92 -2.47 3.43
CA ASP A 193 5.48 -1.48 4.42
C ASP A 193 6.56 -1.26 5.48
N TYR A 194 6.50 -0.17 6.24
CA TYR A 194 7.42 0.03 7.35
C TYR A 194 7.14 -0.99 8.48
N ASN A 195 5.86 -1.20 8.78
CA ASN A 195 5.42 -2.04 9.88
C ASN A 195 4.97 -3.44 9.39
N GLU A 196 5.56 -4.49 9.96
CA GLU A 196 5.14 -5.88 9.68
C GLU A 196 3.66 -6.11 10.03
N SER A 197 3.21 -5.54 11.16
CA SER A 197 1.82 -5.64 11.62
C SER A 197 0.83 -5.13 10.57
N VAL A 198 1.17 -4.11 9.77
CA VAL A 198 0.32 -3.63 8.67
C VAL A 198 0.18 -4.69 7.58
N LEU A 199 1.28 -5.39 7.25
CA LEU A 199 1.28 -6.47 6.27
C LEU A 199 0.39 -7.64 6.70
N SER A 200 0.52 -8.05 7.97
CA SER A 200 -0.25 -9.14 8.58
C SER A 200 -1.72 -8.78 8.76
N LEU A 201 -2.01 -7.59 9.31
CA LEU A 201 -3.36 -7.19 9.69
C LEU A 201 -4.19 -6.68 8.52
N MET A 202 -3.59 -6.06 7.51
CA MET A 202 -4.35 -5.39 6.43
C MET A 202 -3.98 -5.89 5.05
N THR A 203 -2.68 -5.92 4.72
CA THR A 203 -2.24 -6.21 3.36
C THR A 203 -2.62 -7.63 2.90
N LEU A 204 -2.21 -8.66 3.65
CA LEU A 204 -2.55 -10.05 3.28
C LEU A 204 -4.06 -10.32 3.30
N PRO A 205 -4.82 -9.94 4.35
CA PRO A 205 -6.27 -10.09 4.36
C PRO A 205 -6.94 -9.49 3.12
N ASN A 206 -6.54 -8.30 2.69
CA ASN A 206 -7.11 -7.66 1.50
C ASN A 206 -6.78 -8.41 0.20
N LEU A 207 -5.59 -9.01 0.10
CA LEU A 207 -5.21 -9.85 -1.04
C LEU A 207 -6.08 -11.12 -1.10
N ILE A 208 -6.35 -11.74 0.05
CA ILE A 208 -7.25 -12.89 0.16
C ILE A 208 -8.68 -12.50 -0.22
N LEU A 209 -9.19 -11.39 0.30
CA LEU A 209 -10.53 -10.88 -0.05
C LEU A 209 -10.66 -10.58 -1.54
N THR A 210 -9.60 -10.02 -2.16
CA THR A 210 -9.54 -9.77 -3.60
C THR A 210 -9.61 -11.08 -4.39
N TRP A 211 -8.90 -12.11 -3.95
CA TRP A 211 -9.03 -13.46 -4.51
C TRP A 211 -10.43 -14.03 -4.29
N TYR A 212 -10.97 -13.95 -3.08
CA TYR A 212 -12.27 -14.50 -2.69
C TYR A 212 -13.43 -13.85 -3.46
N ALA A 213 -13.34 -12.57 -3.82
CA ALA A 213 -14.34 -11.88 -4.65
C ALA A 213 -14.22 -12.22 -6.15
N SER A 214 -13.13 -12.84 -6.58
CA SER A 214 -12.86 -13.05 -8.00
C SER A 214 -13.50 -14.33 -8.55
N PRO A 215 -13.58 -14.48 -9.90
CA PRO A 215 -13.93 -15.75 -10.53
C PRO A 215 -12.95 -16.88 -10.19
N ALA A 216 -11.72 -16.57 -9.78
CA ALA A 216 -10.69 -17.57 -9.49
C ALA A 216 -11.01 -18.46 -8.29
N SER A 217 -11.81 -17.96 -7.34
CA SER A 217 -12.26 -18.68 -6.14
C SER A 217 -13.67 -19.27 -6.30
N GLN A 218 -14.26 -19.20 -7.50
CA GLN A 218 -15.64 -19.67 -7.74
C GLN A 218 -15.83 -21.14 -7.34
N SER A 219 -14.88 -22.02 -7.67
CA SER A 219 -14.96 -23.44 -7.32
C SER A 219 -14.93 -23.68 -5.81
N TYR A 220 -14.20 -22.83 -5.06
CA TYR A 220 -14.15 -22.87 -3.60
C TYR A 220 -15.46 -22.39 -2.97
N ARG A 221 -15.99 -21.24 -3.42
CA ARG A 221 -17.28 -20.76 -2.91
C ARG A 221 -18.42 -21.76 -3.16
N GLN A 222 -18.42 -22.40 -4.33
CA GLN A 222 -19.41 -23.43 -4.67
C GLN A 222 -19.25 -24.74 -3.89
N SER A 223 -18.09 -25.02 -3.28
CA SER A 223 -17.96 -26.16 -2.38
C SER A 223 -18.58 -25.88 -1.01
N LEU A 224 -18.50 -24.63 -0.54
CA LEU A 224 -19.12 -24.21 0.73
C LEU A 224 -20.66 -24.23 0.65
N GLU A 225 -21.23 -23.73 -0.45
CA GLU A 225 -22.70 -23.73 -0.65
C GLU A 225 -23.31 -25.15 -0.57
N LYS A 226 -22.54 -26.19 -0.95
CA LYS A 226 -22.99 -27.58 -0.86
C LYS A 226 -22.93 -28.15 0.55
N GLU A 227 -22.07 -27.60 1.41
CA GLU A 227 -21.94 -28.00 2.82
C GLU A 227 -22.97 -27.26 3.68
N GLU A 228 -23.28 -25.99 3.38
CA GLU A 228 -24.26 -25.16 4.09
C GLU A 228 -25.73 -25.53 3.80
N GLU A 229 -26.04 -26.25 2.71
CA GLU A 229 -27.38 -26.82 2.48
C GLU A 229 -27.81 -27.82 3.59
N GLU A 230 -26.87 -28.28 4.44
CA GLU A 230 -27.14 -29.16 5.59
C GLU A 230 -27.27 -28.43 6.96
N ASP A 231 -26.80 -27.19 7.10
CA ASP A 231 -26.88 -26.38 8.33
C ASP A 231 -27.33 -24.94 8.01
N SER A 232 -28.57 -24.60 8.37
CA SER A 232 -29.28 -23.40 7.92
C SER A 232 -28.88 -22.11 8.64
N GLU A 233 -27.71 -21.55 8.36
CA GLU A 233 -27.39 -20.14 8.63
C GLU A 233 -27.03 -19.43 7.31
N GLU A 234 -27.75 -18.35 6.97
CA GLU A 234 -27.44 -17.59 5.76
C GLU A 234 -26.07 -16.89 5.90
N PRO A 235 -25.18 -16.96 4.90
CA PRO A 235 -23.89 -16.29 4.97
C PRO A 235 -24.09 -14.78 5.05
N GLN A 236 -23.52 -14.18 6.10
CA GLN A 236 -23.53 -12.74 6.32
C GLN A 236 -22.67 -12.06 5.23
N GLN A 237 -23.26 -11.17 4.41
CA GLN A 237 -22.66 -10.65 3.16
C GLN A 237 -21.33 -9.87 3.32
N ASP A 238 -20.86 -9.65 4.54
CA ASP A 238 -19.73 -8.80 4.90
C ASP A 238 -18.68 -9.54 5.76
N GLU A 239 -18.74 -10.87 5.84
CA GLU A 239 -17.78 -11.71 6.58
C GLU A 239 -17.21 -12.85 5.72
N VAL A 240 -15.95 -13.19 5.96
CA VAL A 240 -15.33 -14.43 5.44
C VAL A 240 -14.76 -15.25 6.59
N THR A 241 -15.12 -16.53 6.64
CA THR A 241 -14.50 -17.51 7.55
C THR A 241 -13.17 -17.99 6.96
N ILE A 242 -12.09 -17.87 7.73
CA ILE A 242 -10.74 -18.23 7.32
C ILE A 242 -10.43 -19.66 7.79
N THR A 243 -10.69 -20.64 6.93
CA THR A 243 -10.34 -22.05 7.17
C THR A 243 -9.01 -22.42 6.53
N ASP A 244 -8.46 -23.58 6.89
CA ASP A 244 -7.24 -24.09 6.25
C ASP A 244 -7.49 -24.43 4.78
N GLU A 245 -8.70 -24.86 4.43
CA GLU A 245 -9.14 -25.08 3.04
C GLU A 245 -9.15 -23.77 2.24
N LEU A 246 -9.59 -22.66 2.86
CA LEU A 246 -9.54 -21.33 2.24
C LEU A 246 -8.09 -20.93 1.92
N LYS A 247 -7.20 -21.05 2.92
CA LYS A 247 -5.78 -20.72 2.78
C LYS A 247 -5.14 -21.57 1.67
N ALA A 248 -5.41 -22.87 1.66
CA ALA A 248 -4.90 -23.79 0.65
C ALA A 248 -5.44 -23.46 -0.76
N ALA A 249 -6.73 -23.15 -0.89
CA ALA A 249 -7.35 -22.79 -2.16
C ALA A 249 -6.79 -21.47 -2.71
N PHE A 250 -6.55 -20.47 -1.84
CA PHE A 250 -5.89 -19.22 -2.20
C PHE A 250 -4.49 -19.46 -2.75
N LEU A 251 -3.65 -20.20 -2.02
CA LEU A 251 -2.29 -20.53 -2.45
C LEU A 251 -2.26 -21.34 -3.76
N SER A 252 -3.16 -22.32 -3.91
CA SER A 252 -3.27 -23.09 -5.15
C SER A 252 -3.64 -22.19 -6.32
N SER A 253 -4.61 -21.28 -6.12
CA SER A 253 -5.04 -20.35 -7.17
C SER A 253 -3.92 -19.41 -7.63
N LEU A 254 -3.09 -18.92 -6.70
CA LEU A 254 -1.91 -18.11 -7.04
C LEU A 254 -0.89 -18.93 -7.85
N LYS A 255 -0.60 -20.16 -7.41
CA LYS A 255 0.32 -21.08 -8.08
C LYS A 255 -0.14 -21.42 -9.49
N ASP A 256 -1.41 -21.78 -9.67
CA ASP A 256 -2.00 -22.12 -10.97
C ASP A 256 -1.93 -20.95 -11.96
N ARG A 257 -1.92 -19.72 -11.43
CA ARG A 257 -1.81 -18.46 -12.18
C ARG A 257 -0.38 -17.95 -12.33
N HIS A 258 0.61 -18.67 -11.80
CA HIS A 258 2.00 -18.22 -11.75
C HIS A 258 2.16 -16.82 -11.12
N ILE A 259 1.40 -16.54 -10.06
CA ILE A 259 1.48 -15.29 -9.29
C ILE A 259 2.26 -15.56 -8.01
N SER A 260 3.31 -14.79 -7.78
CA SER A 260 4.10 -14.76 -6.56
C SER A 260 3.84 -13.47 -5.79
N LEU A 261 3.58 -13.60 -4.49
CA LEU A 261 3.40 -12.48 -3.57
C LEU A 261 4.56 -12.51 -2.57
N ARG A 262 5.31 -11.41 -2.47
CA ARG A 262 6.44 -11.27 -1.53
C ARG A 262 6.22 -10.05 -0.64
N PHE A 263 6.53 -10.19 0.64
CA PHE A 263 6.22 -9.20 1.66
C PHE A 263 7.48 -8.72 2.35
N PHE A 264 7.64 -7.41 2.49
CA PHE A 264 8.83 -6.81 3.05
C PHE A 264 8.47 -5.77 4.12
N SER A 265 9.02 -5.90 5.33
CA SER A 265 8.92 -4.86 6.35
C SER A 265 10.24 -4.09 6.51
N GLY A 266 10.17 -2.94 7.18
CA GLY A 266 11.33 -2.15 7.57
C GLY A 266 11.53 -0.85 6.79
N SER A 267 12.61 -0.15 7.13
CA SER A 267 12.94 1.16 6.57
C SER A 267 13.34 1.07 5.10
N TRP A 268 12.94 2.07 4.30
CA TRP A 268 13.46 2.23 2.93
C TRP A 268 14.98 2.39 2.89
N GLU A 269 15.60 2.88 3.97
CA GLU A 269 17.06 3.01 4.06
C GLU A 269 17.78 1.68 3.97
N THR A 270 17.19 0.64 4.55
CA THR A 270 17.76 -0.71 4.59
C THR A 270 17.19 -1.62 3.51
N PHE A 271 16.24 -1.13 2.70
CA PHE A 271 15.61 -1.93 1.64
C PHE A 271 16.62 -2.48 0.64
N ASP A 272 16.63 -3.81 0.51
CA ASP A 272 17.63 -4.55 -0.25
C ASP A 272 17.15 -4.88 -1.67
N LEU A 273 17.62 -4.10 -2.65
CA LEU A 273 17.32 -4.31 -4.07
C LEU A 273 18.01 -5.54 -4.66
N GLU A 274 19.11 -6.00 -4.08
CA GLU A 274 19.79 -7.22 -4.52
C GLU A 274 18.97 -8.44 -4.12
N HIS A 275 18.51 -8.47 -2.85
CA HIS A 275 17.66 -9.53 -2.32
C HIS A 275 16.27 -9.58 -2.98
N THR A 276 15.71 -8.42 -3.34
CA THR A 276 14.45 -8.36 -4.09
C THR A 276 14.61 -8.50 -5.59
N GLU A 277 15.85 -8.66 -6.09
CA GLU A 277 16.19 -8.84 -7.50
C GLU A 277 15.78 -7.67 -8.43
N GLY A 278 15.48 -6.49 -7.88
CA GLY A 278 15.26 -5.22 -8.61
C GLY A 278 14.33 -5.32 -9.83
N ASN A 279 14.75 -4.76 -10.98
CA ASN A 279 14.14 -4.95 -12.31
C ASN A 279 12.60 -4.87 -12.40
N TYR A 280 11.97 -3.96 -11.66
CA TYR A 280 10.52 -3.82 -11.66
C TYR A 280 10.01 -3.19 -12.96
N ASP A 281 8.96 -3.78 -13.54
CA ASP A 281 8.22 -3.17 -14.65
C ASP A 281 7.34 -2.00 -14.16
N LEU A 282 6.88 -2.08 -12.92
CA LEU A 282 6.00 -1.08 -12.31
C LEU A 282 6.39 -0.87 -10.84
N ILE A 283 6.69 0.36 -10.46
CA ILE A 283 6.84 0.76 -9.05
C ILE A 283 5.73 1.77 -8.72
N LEU A 284 5.00 1.48 -7.66
CA LEU A 284 3.87 2.26 -7.15
C LEU A 284 4.16 2.71 -5.74
N THR A 285 3.71 3.91 -5.41
CA THR A 285 3.68 4.36 -4.02
C THR A 285 2.64 5.46 -3.86
N SER A 286 1.97 5.49 -2.71
CA SER A 286 0.94 6.49 -2.40
C SER A 286 1.14 7.08 -1.02
N GLU A 287 1.16 8.40 -0.93
CA GLU A 287 1.32 9.17 0.31
C GLU A 287 2.62 8.85 1.06
N THR A 288 3.73 8.81 0.33
CA THR A 288 5.07 8.45 0.86
C THR A 288 6.10 9.57 0.80
N ILE A 289 5.70 10.75 0.32
CA ILE A 289 6.57 11.93 0.18
C ILE A 289 6.28 13.02 1.23
N TYR A 290 5.57 12.66 2.32
CA TYR A 290 5.19 13.59 3.38
C TYR A 290 6.36 14.01 4.29
N ARG A 291 7.46 13.24 4.30
CA ARG A 291 8.72 13.59 4.99
C ARG A 291 9.84 13.77 3.99
N THR A 292 10.54 14.89 4.10
CA THR A 292 11.68 15.22 3.23
C THR A 292 12.90 14.34 3.49
N GLU A 293 13.10 13.89 4.73
CA GLU A 293 14.18 13.00 5.13
C GLU A 293 14.10 11.63 4.43
N SER A 294 12.89 11.14 4.19
CA SER A 294 12.65 9.85 3.53
C SER A 294 12.80 9.91 2.00
N LEU A 295 12.97 11.11 1.41
CA LEU A 295 13.03 11.25 -0.05
C LEU A 295 14.27 10.62 -0.67
N GLY A 296 15.42 10.68 0.00
CA GLY A 296 16.66 10.05 -0.49
C GLY A 296 16.52 8.53 -0.62
N PRO A 297 16.16 7.83 0.46
CA PRO A 297 15.97 6.38 0.45
C PRO A 297 14.85 5.93 -0.50
N LEU A 298 13.71 6.62 -0.50
CA LEU A 298 12.62 6.35 -1.44
C LEU A 298 13.10 6.49 -2.88
N THR A 299 13.73 7.61 -3.22
CA THR A 299 14.22 7.90 -4.58
C THR A 299 15.26 6.88 -5.05
N ARG A 300 16.14 6.42 -4.16
CA ARG A 300 17.08 5.33 -4.46
C ARG A 300 16.34 4.10 -4.96
N ILE A 301 15.28 3.68 -4.29
CA ILE A 301 14.49 2.51 -4.70
C ILE A 301 13.74 2.77 -6.01
N LEU A 302 13.11 3.95 -6.15
CA LEU A 302 12.38 4.34 -7.37
C LEU A 302 13.28 4.42 -8.62
N GLU A 303 14.56 4.76 -8.44
CA GLU A 303 15.54 4.85 -9.52
C GLU A 303 16.20 3.50 -9.81
N ASP A 304 16.81 2.91 -8.78
CA ASP A 304 17.67 1.73 -8.94
C ASP A 304 16.85 0.44 -9.10
N GLY A 305 15.61 0.42 -8.59
CA GLY A 305 14.67 -0.71 -8.76
C GLY A 305 14.19 -0.92 -10.19
N CYS A 306 14.33 0.07 -11.07
CA CYS A 306 13.94 -0.01 -12.48
C CYS A 306 15.10 -0.39 -13.42
N THR A 307 16.28 -0.73 -12.89
CA THR A 307 17.49 -0.86 -13.70
C THR A 307 17.50 -2.16 -14.49
N GLU A 308 17.12 -2.08 -15.77
CA GLU A 308 17.10 -3.22 -16.69
C GLU A 308 18.52 -3.81 -16.90
N SER A 309 18.70 -5.10 -16.64
CA SER A 309 19.95 -5.81 -16.90
C SER A 309 20.33 -5.77 -18.39
N LEU A 310 21.63 -5.73 -18.70
CA LEU A 310 22.15 -5.71 -20.07
C LEU A 310 21.64 -6.91 -20.90
N SER A 311 21.46 -8.07 -20.26
CA SER A 311 20.92 -9.28 -20.91
C SER A 311 19.45 -9.15 -21.26
N GLN A 312 18.66 -8.46 -20.43
CA GLN A 312 17.24 -8.19 -20.68
C GLN A 312 17.05 -7.16 -21.79
N LYS A 313 17.90 -6.12 -21.84
CA LYS A 313 17.95 -5.17 -22.96
C LYS A 313 18.19 -5.88 -24.29
N VAL A 314 19.19 -6.77 -24.34
CA VAL A 314 19.52 -7.55 -25.55
C VAL A 314 18.38 -8.49 -25.95
N SER A 315 17.73 -9.14 -24.97
CA SER A 315 16.63 -10.07 -25.22
C SER A 315 15.37 -9.36 -25.74
N LYS A 316 15.01 -8.19 -25.16
CA LYS A 316 13.87 -7.37 -25.64
C LYS A 316 14.13 -6.79 -27.04
N LEU A 317 15.36 -6.39 -27.33
CA LEU A 317 15.76 -5.94 -28.66
C LEU A 317 15.66 -7.09 -29.69
N ALA A 318 16.14 -8.28 -29.35
CA ALA A 318 16.07 -9.45 -30.23
C ALA A 318 14.62 -9.93 -30.50
N LEU A 319 13.74 -9.84 -29.50
CA LEU A 319 12.31 -10.19 -29.64
C LEU A 319 11.52 -9.15 -30.45
N ALA A 320 11.86 -7.87 -30.33
CA ALA A 320 11.27 -6.80 -31.12
C ALA A 320 11.60 -6.95 -32.62
N ASP A 321 12.84 -7.33 -32.93
CA ASP A 321 13.30 -7.62 -34.30
C ASP A 321 12.63 -8.87 -34.90
N ALA A 322 12.41 -9.91 -34.09
CA ALA A 322 11.81 -11.17 -34.55
C ALA A 322 10.29 -11.08 -34.84
N GLN A 323 9.57 -10.16 -34.20
CA GLN A 323 8.11 -10.04 -34.33
C GLN A 323 7.66 -8.89 -35.27
N GLY A 324 8.58 -8.13 -35.86
CA GLY A 324 8.23 -7.01 -36.76
C GLY A 324 7.34 -5.94 -36.11
N ARG A 325 7.23 -5.96 -34.77
CA ARG A 325 6.43 -5.03 -33.99
C ARG A 325 7.30 -3.83 -33.68
N THR A 326 6.94 -2.68 -34.25
CA THR A 326 7.35 -1.35 -33.76
C THR A 326 6.69 -1.03 -32.41
N GLY A 327 6.60 -2.01 -31.52
CA GLY A 327 6.12 -1.83 -30.16
C GLY A 327 7.23 -1.16 -29.38
N THR A 328 7.01 0.08 -28.97
CA THR A 328 7.87 0.77 -28.01
C THR A 328 8.14 -0.19 -26.86
N ALA A 329 9.39 -0.59 -26.66
CA ALA A 329 9.79 -1.26 -25.43
C ALA A 329 9.43 -0.30 -24.29
N THR A 330 8.30 -0.55 -23.65
CA THR A 330 7.82 0.29 -22.56
C THR A 330 8.79 0.05 -21.42
N GLY A 331 9.69 1.00 -21.17
CA GLY A 331 10.54 0.99 -19.99
C GLY A 331 9.69 0.96 -18.72
N ALA A 332 10.33 0.65 -17.59
CA ALA A 332 9.69 0.62 -16.29
C ALA A 332 8.86 1.89 -16.02
N VAL A 333 7.71 1.71 -15.38
CA VAL A 333 6.81 2.81 -15.02
C VAL A 333 6.91 3.04 -13.51
N VAL A 334 7.15 4.29 -13.12
CA VAL A 334 7.20 4.68 -11.71
C VAL A 334 6.11 5.70 -11.44
N LEU A 335 5.22 5.41 -10.51
CA LEU A 335 4.10 6.26 -10.14
C LEU A 335 4.11 6.60 -8.65
N VAL A 336 3.95 7.88 -8.35
CA VAL A 336 3.86 8.43 -7.00
C VAL A 336 2.56 9.20 -6.89
N ALA A 337 1.61 8.74 -6.06
CA ALA A 337 0.39 9.47 -5.75
C ALA A 337 0.56 10.22 -4.42
N ALA A 338 0.30 11.52 -4.38
CA ALA A 338 0.54 12.31 -3.17
C ALA A 338 -0.35 13.55 -3.07
N LYS A 339 -0.53 14.04 -1.84
CA LYS A 339 -1.09 15.37 -1.58
C LYS A 339 -0.07 16.44 -2.00
N VAL A 340 -0.58 17.57 -2.50
CA VAL A 340 0.25 18.72 -2.92
C VAL A 340 1.09 19.24 -1.77
N LEU A 341 0.55 19.23 -0.54
CA LEU A 341 1.21 19.69 0.67
C LEU A 341 0.76 18.86 1.88
N TYR A 342 1.70 18.51 2.76
CA TYR A 342 1.44 17.89 4.07
C TYR A 342 1.74 18.90 5.19
N PHE A 343 0.68 19.38 5.88
CA PHE A 343 0.83 20.32 6.98
C PHE A 343 1.54 19.67 8.18
N GLY A 344 2.44 20.41 8.85
CA GLY A 344 3.14 19.97 10.05
C GLY A 344 4.43 19.17 9.83
N VAL A 345 4.50 18.35 8.78
CA VAL A 345 5.67 17.50 8.45
C VAL A 345 6.55 18.05 7.32
N GLY A 346 6.03 19.02 6.55
CA GLY A 346 6.82 19.82 5.61
C GLY A 346 7.16 19.19 4.27
N GLY A 347 6.74 17.94 4.00
CA GLY A 347 6.84 17.33 2.67
C GLY A 347 5.68 17.69 1.74
N GLY A 348 5.85 17.37 0.46
CA GLY A 348 4.91 17.74 -0.58
C GLY A 348 5.47 17.50 -1.98
N ILE A 349 4.63 17.79 -2.98
CA ILE A 349 4.96 17.58 -4.39
C ILE A 349 6.10 18.49 -4.83
N SER A 350 6.11 19.75 -4.38
CA SER A 350 7.13 20.74 -4.76
C SER A 350 8.52 20.29 -4.34
N GLU A 351 8.65 19.88 -3.08
CA GLU A 351 9.88 19.40 -2.46
C GLU A 351 10.36 18.12 -3.15
N PHE A 352 9.44 17.19 -3.45
CA PHE A 352 9.77 15.96 -4.16
C PHE A 352 10.25 16.21 -5.59
N VAL A 353 9.57 17.05 -6.37
CA VAL A 353 9.97 17.39 -7.75
C VAL A 353 11.33 18.09 -7.77
N GLU A 354 11.57 19.01 -6.82
CA GLU A 354 12.86 19.67 -6.67
C GLU A 354 13.96 18.65 -6.32
N PHE A 355 13.68 17.74 -5.38
CA PHE A 355 14.60 16.68 -4.98
C PHE A 355 15.00 15.80 -6.17
N ILE A 356 14.02 15.28 -6.92
CA ILE A 356 14.21 14.41 -8.11
C ILE A 356 15.02 15.12 -9.22
N SER A 357 14.82 16.43 -9.37
CA SER A 357 15.52 17.23 -10.39
C SER A 357 17.00 17.49 -10.04
N LYS A 358 17.37 17.36 -8.76
CA LYS A 358 18.69 17.72 -8.21
C LYS A 358 19.52 16.52 -7.72
N THR A 359 18.96 15.31 -7.68
CA THR A 359 19.44 14.23 -6.81
C THR A 359 20.84 13.71 -7.14
N LYS A 360 21.27 13.69 -8.40
CA LYS A 360 22.58 13.13 -8.79
C LYS A 360 23.23 13.87 -9.97
N PRO A 361 24.56 14.07 -9.97
CA PRO A 361 25.30 14.45 -11.17
C PRO A 361 25.26 13.30 -12.20
N GLY A 362 24.59 13.50 -13.33
CA GLY A 362 24.64 12.58 -14.48
C GLY A 362 23.41 11.71 -14.73
N ARG A 363 22.42 11.68 -13.82
CA ARG A 363 21.12 11.04 -14.05
C ARG A 363 20.05 11.88 -13.36
N LYS A 364 19.13 12.45 -14.13
CA LYS A 364 18.10 13.38 -13.61
C LYS A 364 16.72 12.76 -13.82
N GLY A 365 15.84 12.91 -12.84
CA GLY A 365 14.44 12.56 -13.05
C GLY A 365 13.66 13.75 -13.64
N ARG A 366 12.78 13.47 -14.60
CA ARG A 366 11.67 14.35 -14.99
C ARG A 366 10.39 13.80 -14.39
N VAL A 367 9.57 14.68 -13.84
CA VAL A 367 8.29 14.32 -13.23
C VAL A 367 7.15 14.92 -14.04
N ASP A 368 6.24 14.08 -14.52
CA ASP A 368 5.03 14.49 -15.23
C ASP A 368 3.81 14.26 -14.33
N THR A 369 2.92 15.25 -14.19
CA THR A 369 1.62 15.04 -13.51
C THR A 369 0.68 14.33 -14.47
N VAL A 370 0.19 13.16 -14.09
CA VAL A 370 -0.65 12.28 -14.94
C VAL A 370 -2.09 12.15 -14.44
N LEU A 371 -2.37 12.58 -13.21
CA LEU A 371 -3.72 12.82 -12.68
C LEU A 371 -3.65 14.00 -11.71
N ASP A 372 -4.65 14.88 -11.74
CA ASP A 372 -4.76 16.03 -10.83
C ASP A 372 -6.16 16.08 -10.21
N LYS A 373 -6.24 16.15 -8.89
CA LYS A 373 -7.47 16.20 -8.08
C LYS A 373 -7.45 17.48 -7.27
N ILE A 374 -8.33 18.41 -7.61
CA ILE A 374 -8.37 19.75 -7.02
C ILE A 374 -9.38 19.91 -5.87
N THR A 375 -10.03 18.82 -5.45
CA THR A 375 -11.01 18.82 -4.36
C THR A 375 -10.32 18.72 -2.99
N GLY A 376 -10.59 19.66 -2.08
CA GLY A 376 -9.97 19.69 -0.76
C GLY A 376 -8.49 20.08 -0.82
N VAL A 377 -7.64 19.38 -0.06
CA VAL A 377 -6.19 19.45 -0.25
C VAL A 377 -5.87 18.77 -1.59
N GLY A 378 -5.34 19.53 -2.54
CA GLY A 378 -5.06 19.02 -3.88
C GLY A 378 -4.19 17.76 -3.85
N ARG A 379 -4.45 16.81 -4.74
CA ARG A 379 -3.72 15.54 -4.86
C ARG A 379 -3.34 15.27 -6.30
N ARG A 380 -2.22 14.60 -6.53
CA ARG A 380 -1.75 14.28 -7.88
C ARG A 380 -1.19 12.87 -7.94
N VAL A 381 -1.31 12.26 -9.11
CA VAL A 381 -0.48 11.13 -9.51
C VAL A 381 0.63 11.66 -10.41
N LEU A 382 1.86 11.33 -10.05
CA LEU A 382 3.09 11.73 -10.72
C LEU A 382 3.71 10.52 -11.40
N ARG A 383 4.21 10.70 -12.62
CA ARG A 383 5.02 9.71 -13.34
C ARG A 383 6.46 10.19 -13.41
N ILE A 384 7.40 9.33 -13.01
CA ILE A 384 8.83 9.64 -13.04
C ILE A 384 9.48 9.05 -14.29
N HIS A 385 10.34 9.84 -14.91
CA HIS A 385 11.15 9.48 -16.06
C HIS A 385 12.62 9.74 -15.73
N TRP A 386 13.42 8.68 -15.64
CA TRP A 386 14.87 8.79 -15.45
C TRP A 386 15.57 9.09 -16.79
N ILE A 387 16.35 10.17 -16.85
CA ILE A 387 17.07 10.67 -18.02
C ILE A 387 18.57 10.48 -17.85
#